data_AF-A7LA23-F1
#
_entry.id   AF-A7LA23-F1
#
_cell.length_a   1.000
_cell.length_b   1.000
_cell.length_c   1.000
_cell.angle_alpha   90.00
_cell.angle_beta   90.00
_cell.angle_gamma   90.00
#
_symmetry.space_group_name_H-M   'P 1'
#
loop_
_entity.id
_entity.type
_entity.pdbx_description
1 polymer ?
#
loop_
_entity_poly.entity_id
_entity_poly.type
_entity_poly.pdbx_seq_one_letter_code
_entity_poly.pdbx_strand_id
1 'polypeptide(L)' 'FHNMDYFKFHDMRPPFTYATLIRWAILEAPEKQRTLNEIYHWFTRMFAFFRNHPATWKNAIRH' A
#
# COMPACT_ATOMS: atom_id res chain seq x y z
N PHE A 1 0.03 0.83 16.39
CA PHE A 1 0.97 0.96 15.26
C PHE A 1 2.00 -0.18 15.13
N HIS A 2 1.99 -1.22 15.99
CA HIS A 2 3.03 -2.27 16.09
C HIS A 2 2.89 -3.49 15.12
N ASN A 3 2.02 -3.44 14.10
CA ASN A 3 1.72 -4.61 13.24
C ASN A 3 2.06 -4.43 11.75
N MET A 4 2.57 -3.27 11.32
CA MET A 4 2.92 -3.05 9.91
C MET A 4 4.28 -3.63 9.55
N ASP A 5 5.21 -3.74 10.50
CA ASP A 5 6.52 -4.37 10.26
C ASP A 5 6.39 -5.85 9.89
N TYR A 6 5.39 -6.55 10.42
CA TYR A 6 5.10 -7.93 10.03
C TYR A 6 4.83 -8.03 8.51
N PHE A 7 3.88 -7.26 7.98
CA PHE A 7 3.57 -7.32 6.54
C PHE A 7 4.65 -6.72 5.64
N LYS A 8 5.55 -5.91 6.21
CA LYS A 8 6.69 -5.33 5.48
C LYS A 8 7.74 -6.37 5.08
N PHE A 9 7.86 -7.44 5.86
CA PHE A 9 8.80 -8.54 5.64
C PHE A 9 8.13 -9.86 5.25
N HIS A 10 6.84 -10.04 5.56
CA HIS A 10 6.09 -11.23 5.19
C HIS A 10 5.24 -11.00 3.94
N ASP A 11 5.34 -11.89 2.96
CA ASP A 11 4.52 -11.92 1.73
C ASP A 11 3.08 -12.40 2.00
N MET A 12 2.42 -11.79 2.97
CA MET A 12 1.03 -12.07 3.32
C MET A 12 0.11 -10.94 2.88
N ARG A 13 -1.04 -11.31 2.32
CA ARG A 13 -2.08 -10.35 1.96
C ARG A 13 -2.53 -9.62 3.23
N PRO A 14 -2.49 -8.27 3.25
CA PRO A 14 -2.94 -7.52 4.42
C PRO A 14 -4.44 -7.72 4.65
N PRO A 15 -4.92 -7.81 5.91
CA PRO A 15 -6.33 -7.93 6.25
C PRO A 15 -7.06 -6.56 6.18
N PHE A 16 -6.74 -5.75 5.16
CA PHE A 16 -7.28 -4.40 4.98
C PHE A 16 -7.73 -4.20 3.54
N THR A 17 -8.72 -3.32 3.34
CA THR A 17 -9.20 -2.96 2.00
C THR A 17 -8.24 -1.97 1.33
N TYR A 18 -8.23 -1.94 0.00
CA TYR A 18 -7.44 -0.97 -0.76
C TYR A 18 -7.77 0.47 -0.37
N ALA A 19 -9.05 0.79 -0.14
CA ALA A 19 -9.48 2.12 0.31
C ALA A 19 -8.86 2.54 1.65
N THR A 20 -8.81 1.62 2.63
CA THR A 20 -8.15 1.89 3.92
C THR A 20 -6.66 2.13 3.75
N LEU A 21 -5.99 1.31 2.93
CA LEU A 21 -4.56 1.43 2.66
C LEU A 21 -4.21 2.74 1.92
N ILE A 22 -5.00 3.12 0.92
CA ILE A 22 -4.84 4.39 0.19
C ILE A 22 -5.04 5.57 1.13
N ARG A 23 -6.06 5.53 1.99
CA ARG A 23 -6.31 6.57 2.99
C ARG A 23 -5.11 6.73 3.93
N TRP A 24 -4.51 5.63 4.39
CA TRP A 24 -3.29 5.69 5.21
C TRP A 24 -2.11 6.27 4.45
N ALA A 25 -1.89 5.86 3.20
CA ALA A 25 -0.82 6.40 2.35
C ALA A 25 -0.92 7.93 2.20
N ILE A 26 -2.15 8.45 2.07
CA ILE A 26 -2.44 9.88 1.97
C ILE A 26 -2.25 10.58 3.32
N LEU A 27 -2.75 10.00 4.42
CA LEU A 27 -2.62 10.58 5.77
C LEU A 27 -1.18 10.65 6.26
N GLU A 28 -0.32 9.74 5.83
CA GLU A 28 1.12 9.75 6.14
C GLU A 28 1.88 10.80 5.31
N ALA A 29 1.30 11.31 4.23
CA ALA A 29 1.93 12.35 3.44
C ALA A 29 1.87 13.70 4.16
N PRO A 30 2.96 14.47 4.21
CA PRO A 30 2.98 15.77 4.88
C PRO A 30 1.95 16.74 4.25
N GLU A 31 1.74 16.63 2.95
CA GLU A 31 0.78 17.46 2.21
C GLU A 31 -0.64 16.88 2.18
N LYS A 32 -0.89 15.73 2.83
CA LYS A 32 -2.17 14.99 2.76
C LYS A 32 -2.64 14.70 1.33
N GLN A 33 -1.68 14.59 0.41
CA GLN A 33 -1.89 14.22 -0.98
C GLN A 33 -0.71 13.36 -1.44
N ARG A 34 -1.01 12.37 -2.28
CA ARG A 34 -0.04 11.50 -2.96
C ARG A 34 -0.53 11.30 -4.37
N THR A 35 0.36 11.38 -5.34
CA THR A 35 0.09 10.95 -6.71
C THR A 35 -0.13 9.44 -6.77
N LEU A 36 -0.76 8.97 -7.84
CA LEU A 36 -1.00 7.54 -8.05
C LEU A 36 0.31 6.72 -8.02
N ASN A 37 1.38 7.26 -8.59
CA ASN A 37 2.69 6.61 -8.59
C ASN A 37 3.29 6.53 -7.18
N GLU A 38 3.14 7.58 -6.36
CA GLU A 38 3.60 7.55 -4.97
C GLU A 38 2.79 6.58 -4.11
N ILE A 39 1.50 6.40 -4.39
CA ILE A 39 0.69 5.36 -3.75
C ILE A 39 1.26 3.97 -4.10
N TYR A 40 1.63 3.72 -5.36
CA TYR A 40 2.28 2.46 -5.75
C TYR A 40 3.61 2.21 -5.02
N HIS A 41 4.43 3.25 -4.89
CA HIS A 41 5.69 3.17 -4.13
C HIS A 41 5.43 2.94 -2.63
N TRP A 42 4.42 3.57 -2.05
CA TRP A 42 4.08 3.37 -0.64
C TRP A 42 3.60 1.94 -0.37
N PHE A 43 2.76 1.38 -1.24
CA PHE A 43 2.28 -0.02 -1.13
C PHE A 43 3.44 -1.02 -1.12
N THR A 44 4.37 -0.90 -2.07
CA THR A 44 5.53 -1.80 -2.18
C THR A 44 6.55 -1.61 -1.05
N ARG A 45 6.63 -0.40 -0.48
CA ARG A 45 7.47 -0.11 0.69
C ARG A 45 6.88 -0.70 1.98
N MET A 46 5.55 -0.62 2.16
CA MET A 46 4.87 -1.07 3.38
C MET A 46 4.49 -2.54 3.41
N PHE A 47 4.25 -3.16 2.26
CA PHE A 47 3.85 -4.56 2.21
C PHE A 47 4.67 -5.32 1.19
N ALA A 48 5.33 -6.39 1.63
CA ALA A 48 6.10 -7.27 0.75
C ALA A 48 5.19 -7.89 -0.32
N PHE A 49 3.95 -8.25 0.06
CA PHE A 49 2.94 -8.82 -0.83
C PHE A 49 2.74 -8.07 -2.15
N PHE A 50 2.81 -6.73 -2.14
CA PHE A 50 2.61 -5.91 -3.35
C PHE A 50 3.86 -5.76 -4.22
N ARG A 51 5.03 -6.24 -3.77
CA ARG A 51 6.25 -6.21 -4.61
C ARG A 51 6.16 -7.20 -5.77
N ASN A 52 5.44 -8.29 -5.56
CA ASN A 52 5.18 -9.31 -6.57
C ASN A 52 3.91 -8.96 -7.38
N HIS A 53 3.92 -9.29 -8.67
CA HIS A 53 2.77 -9.12 -9.60
C HIS A 53 2.12 -7.72 -9.60
N PRO A 54 2.87 -6.65 -9.94
CA PRO A 54 2.37 -5.27 -9.89
C PRO A 54 1.11 -5.00 -10.72
N ALA A 55 0.90 -5.69 -11.83
CA ALA A 55 -0.23 -5.44 -12.72
C ALA A 55 -1.60 -5.68 -12.04
N THR A 56 -1.73 -6.75 -11.26
CA THR A 56 -3.02 -7.17 -10.67
C THR A 56 -3.54 -6.17 -9.66
N TRP A 57 -2.71 -5.80 -8.68
CA TRP A 57 -3.14 -4.88 -7.63
C TRP A 57 -3.14 -3.42 -8.09
N LYS A 58 -2.28 -3.02 -9.05
CA LYS A 58 -2.35 -1.65 -9.63
C LYS A 58 -3.67 -1.42 -10.37
N ASN A 59 -4.18 -2.43 -11.08
CA ASN A 59 -5.49 -2.35 -11.70
C ASN A 59 -6.61 -2.24 -10.66
N ALA A 60 -6.53 -2.99 -9.56
CA ALA A 60 -7.50 -2.91 -8.47
C ALA A 60 -7.48 -1.55 -7.72
N ILE A 61 -6.36 -0.82 -7.72
CA ILE A 61 -6.27 0.53 -7.13
C ILE A 61 -6.82 1.60 -8.07
N ARG A 62 -6.83 1.34 -9.39
CA ARG A 62 -7.34 2.28 -10.41
C ARG A 62 -8.85 2.22 -10.59
N HIS A 63 -9.47 1.10 -10.23
CA HIS A 63 -10.91 0.85 -10.32
C HIS A 63 -11.61 1.26 -9.02
#